data_AF-A0A935AXX6-F1
#
_entry.id   AF-A0A935AXX6-F1
#
_cell.length_a   1.000
_cell.length_b   1.000
_cell.length_c   1.000
_cell.angle_alpha   90.00
_cell.angle_beta   90.00
_cell.angle_gamma   90.00
#
_symmetry.space_group_name_H-M   'P 1'
#
loop_
_entity.id
_entity.type
_entity.pdbx_description
1 polymer ?
#
loop_
_entity_poly.entity_id
_entity_poly.type
_entity_poly.pdbx_seq_one_letter_code
_entity_poly.pdbx_strand_id
1 'polypeptide(L)'
;MNLFSFRSTDPRALRATSIDVVGELTDAAIVAASSDARVTLAAWGADKAVGTRSAAVLKLLRNPVCAGVTKNGEPRHPLYVAQSTPFVPYSVE
;
A
#
# COMPACT_ATOMS: atom_id res chain seq x y z
N MET A 1 -7.25 0.27 4.43
CA MET A 1 -6.86 -1.16 4.43
C MET A 1 -5.35 -1.28 4.52
N ASN A 2 -4.84 -2.38 5.07
CA ASN A 2 -3.41 -2.67 5.13
C ASN A 2 -3.01 -3.64 4.02
N LEU A 3 -1.72 -3.65 3.65
CA LEU A 3 -1.15 -4.57 2.65
C LEU A 3 -0.87 -5.97 3.20
N PHE A 4 -0.99 -6.13 4.52
CA PHE A 4 -0.66 -7.32 5.29
C PHE A 4 -1.75 -7.55 6.33
N SER A 5 -2.08 -8.81 6.60
CA SER A 5 -2.92 -9.20 7.75
C SER A 5 -2.14 -9.21 9.06
N PHE A 6 -0.80 -9.34 8.99
CA PHE A 6 0.04 -9.25 10.18
C PHE A 6 -0.02 -7.87 10.84
N ARG A 7 -0.19 -7.85 12.16
CA ARG A 7 -0.28 -6.64 12.98
C ARG A 7 0.67 -6.75 14.15
N SER A 8 1.47 -5.70 14.36
CA SER A 8 2.43 -5.59 15.46
C SER A 8 2.56 -4.12 15.86
N THR A 9 2.86 -3.87 17.12
CA THR A 9 3.25 -2.53 17.61
C THR A 9 4.70 -2.19 17.25
N ASP A 10 5.55 -3.19 17.05
CA ASP A 10 6.91 -3.02 16.53
C ASP A 10 6.92 -3.20 14.99
N PRO A 11 7.23 -2.15 14.20
CA PRO A 11 7.33 -2.24 12.75
C PRO A 11 8.45 -3.18 12.27
N ARG A 12 9.45 -3.49 13.11
CA ARG A 12 10.52 -4.44 12.77
C ARG A 12 10.03 -5.88 12.75
N ALA A 13 8.96 -6.20 13.48
CA ALA A 13 8.41 -7.54 13.55
C ALA A 13 7.94 -8.06 12.19
N LEU A 14 7.46 -7.18 11.30
CA LEU A 14 7.05 -7.55 9.95
C LEU A 14 8.21 -8.15 9.13
N ARG A 15 9.45 -7.74 9.39
CA ARG A 15 10.66 -8.25 8.70
C ARG A 15 11.27 -9.47 9.37
N ALA A 16 11.03 -9.64 10.67
CA ALA A 16 11.67 -10.68 11.47
C ALA A 16 10.83 -11.96 11.58
N THR A 17 9.53 -11.87 11.27
CA THR A 17 8.61 -13.00 11.42
C THR A 17 8.74 -14.00 10.25
N SER A 18 8.59 -15.28 10.57
CA SER A 18 8.64 -16.40 9.62
C SER A 18 7.25 -16.89 9.19
N ILE A 19 6.18 -16.25 9.69
CA ILE A 19 4.80 -16.60 9.35
C ILE A 19 4.37 -15.90 8.06
N ASP A 20 3.27 -16.38 7.45
CA ASP A 20 2.62 -15.65 6.36
C ASP A 20 2.08 -14.31 6.88
N VAL A 21 2.75 -13.23 6.50
CA VAL A 21 2.38 -11.86 6.88
C VAL A 21 1.27 -11.27 6.01
N VAL A 22 1.13 -11.78 4.78
CA VAL A 22 0.08 -11.34 3.87
C VAL A 22 -1.22 -11.89 4.40
N GLY A 23 -1.31 -13.20 4.61
CA GLY A 23 -2.54 -13.87 5.05
C GLY A 23 -3.49 -14.14 3.88
N GLU A 24 -4.11 -15.31 3.89
CA GLU A 24 -4.87 -15.89 2.78
C GLU A 24 -5.99 -14.98 2.23
N LEU A 25 -6.65 -14.21 3.08
CA LEU A 25 -7.81 -13.38 2.69
C LEU A 25 -7.45 -11.93 2.34
N THR A 26 -6.19 -11.51 2.51
CA THR A 26 -5.81 -10.10 2.35
C THR A 26 -6.03 -9.61 0.93
N ASP A 27 -5.66 -10.41 -0.06
CA ASP A 27 -5.73 -10.01 -1.47
C ASP A 27 -7.18 -9.92 -1.92
N ALA A 28 -8.02 -10.89 -1.52
CA ALA A 28 -9.45 -10.86 -1.78
C ALA A 28 -10.12 -9.63 -1.13
N ALA A 29 -9.73 -9.30 0.11
CA ALA A 29 -10.24 -8.12 0.79
C ALA A 29 -9.80 -6.82 0.10
N ILE A 30 -8.55 -6.73 -0.38
CA ILE A 30 -8.03 -5.58 -1.12
C ILE A 30 -8.81 -5.38 -2.42
N VAL A 31 -9.03 -6.45 -3.19
CA VAL A 31 -9.79 -6.41 -4.45
C VAL A 31 -11.23 -5.96 -4.20
N ALA A 32 -11.89 -6.54 -3.18
CA ALA A 32 -13.26 -6.19 -2.83
C ALA A 32 -13.37 -4.70 -2.44
N ALA A 33 -12.49 -4.23 -1.56
CA ALA A 33 -12.50 -2.83 -1.11
C ALA A 33 -12.17 -1.86 -2.25
N SER A 34 -11.21 -2.19 -3.13
CA SER A 34 -10.86 -1.33 -4.27
C SER A 34 -11.99 -1.28 -5.31
N SER A 35 -12.74 -2.37 -5.47
CA SER A 35 -13.86 -2.44 -6.42
C SER A 35 -15.09 -1.65 -5.95
N ASP A 36 -15.33 -1.60 -4.64
CA ASP A 36 -16.45 -0.87 -4.03
C ASP A 36 -16.15 0.62 -3.85
N ALA A 37 -14.87 0.99 -3.73
CA ALA A 37 -14.46 2.38 -3.55
C ALA A 37 -14.62 3.22 -4.83
N ARG A 38 -15.11 4.46 -4.67
CA ARG A 38 -15.11 5.46 -5.76
C ARG A 38 -13.69 5.82 -6.21
N VAL A 39 -12.75 5.90 -5.26
CA VAL A 39 -11.34 6.21 -5.49
C VAL A 39 -10.52 5.38 -4.51
N THR A 40 -9.45 4.74 -5.00
CA THR A 40 -8.48 4.05 -4.16
C THR A 40 -7.21 4.91 -4.03
N LEU A 41 -6.91 5.39 -2.83
CA LEU A 41 -5.68 6.13 -2.54
C LEU A 41 -4.59 5.17 -2.03
N ALA A 42 -3.54 4.99 -2.81
CA ALA A 42 -2.30 4.33 -2.41
C ALA A 42 -1.44 5.29 -1.58
N ALA A 43 -1.07 4.89 -0.36
CA ALA A 43 -0.34 5.77 0.56
C ALA A 43 0.49 4.99 1.61
N TRP A 44 1.09 3.87 1.22
CA TRP A 44 1.77 2.95 2.14
C TRP A 44 3.23 3.30 2.48
N GLY A 45 3.80 4.31 1.82
CA GLY A 45 5.16 4.79 2.12
C GLY A 45 6.27 3.85 1.63
N ALA A 46 7.51 4.16 2.01
CA ALA A 46 8.72 3.54 1.46
C ALA A 46 9.38 2.47 2.35
N ASP A 47 8.64 1.83 3.27
CA ASP A 47 9.23 0.74 4.05
C ASP A 47 9.64 -0.41 3.11
N LYS A 48 10.85 -0.95 3.28
CA LYS A 48 11.36 -2.02 2.40
C LYS A 48 10.48 -3.27 2.41
N ALA A 49 9.88 -3.62 3.54
CA ALA A 49 8.97 -4.76 3.64
C ALA A 49 7.68 -4.51 2.86
N VAL A 50 7.27 -3.25 2.76
CA VAL A 50 6.13 -2.82 1.95
C VAL A 50 6.48 -2.86 0.47
N GLY A 51 7.68 -2.41 0.08
CA GLY A 51 8.10 -2.36 -1.33
C GLY A 51 8.09 -3.72 -2.03
N THR A 52 8.44 -4.80 -1.34
CA THR A 52 8.33 -6.16 -1.91
C THR A 52 6.89 -6.59 -2.21
N ARG A 53 5.91 -6.01 -1.51
CA ARG A 53 4.47 -6.30 -1.65
C ARG A 53 3.75 -5.28 -2.54
N SER A 54 4.27 -4.06 -2.63
CA SER A 54 3.69 -2.92 -3.35
C SER A 54 3.27 -3.25 -4.78
N ALA A 55 4.19 -3.80 -5.58
CA ALA A 55 3.91 -4.15 -6.98
C ALA A 55 2.82 -5.22 -7.15
N ALA A 56 2.71 -6.15 -6.20
CA ALA A 56 1.69 -7.18 -6.24
C ALA A 56 0.31 -6.61 -5.86
N VAL A 57 0.26 -5.75 -4.84
CA VAL A 57 -0.98 -5.05 -4.44
C VAL A 57 -1.44 -4.11 -5.53
N LEU A 58 -0.53 -3.41 -6.22
CA LEU A 58 -0.92 -2.50 -7.29
C LEU A 58 -1.75 -3.18 -8.39
N LYS A 59 -1.43 -4.43 -8.73
CA LYS A 59 -2.16 -5.24 -9.71
C LYS A 59 -3.59 -5.60 -9.26
N LEU A 60 -3.87 -5.50 -7.96
CA LEU A 60 -5.18 -5.79 -7.37
C LEU A 60 -6.08 -4.55 -7.32
N LEU A 61 -5.52 -3.35 -7.46
CA LEU A 61 -6.25 -2.10 -7.30
C LEU A 61 -6.85 -1.63 -8.63
N ARG A 62 -8.06 -1.08 -8.57
CA ARG A 62 -8.73 -0.45 -9.71
C ARG A 62 -8.39 1.04 -9.75
N ASN A 63 -7.64 1.44 -10.79
CA ASN A 63 -7.28 2.84 -11.07
C ASN A 63 -6.82 3.64 -9.83
N PRO A 64 -5.81 3.16 -9.09
CA PRO A 64 -5.38 3.82 -7.87
C PRO A 64 -4.74 5.17 -8.17
N VAL A 65 -4.82 6.06 -7.18
CA VAL A 65 -4.16 7.36 -7.17
C VAL A 65 -3.21 7.45 -5.97
N CYS A 66 -2.26 8.38 -6.01
CA CYS A 66 -1.38 8.69 -4.88
C CYS A 66 -1.15 10.20 -4.76
N ALA A 67 -0.65 10.65 -3.60
CA ALA A 67 -0.23 12.04 -3.36
C ALA A 67 1.24 12.28 -3.77
N GLY A 68 1.70 11.56 -4.80
CA GLY A 68 3.09 11.55 -5.27
C GLY A 68 3.88 10.33 -4.77
N VAL A 69 5.07 10.16 -5.36
CA VAL A 69 5.95 9.01 -5.13
C VAL A 69 7.24 9.40 -4.41
N THR A 70 7.85 8.40 -3.79
CA THR A 70 9.18 8.49 -3.19
C THR A 70 10.25 8.27 -4.26
N LYS A 71 11.54 8.41 -3.91
CA LYS A 71 12.65 8.14 -4.84
C LYS A 71 12.64 6.71 -5.39
N ASN A 72 12.01 5.77 -4.69
CA ASN A 72 11.94 4.36 -5.06
C ASN A 72 10.61 4.01 -5.76
N GLY A 73 9.81 5.00 -6.17
CA GLY A 73 8.52 4.76 -6.84
C GLY A 73 7.36 4.37 -5.91
N GLU A 74 7.58 4.30 -4.60
CA GLU A 74 6.51 4.00 -3.64
C GLU A 74 5.62 5.22 -3.36
N PRO A 75 4.30 5.06 -3.18
CA PRO A 75 3.38 6.15 -2.90
C PRO A 75 3.68 6.75 -1.52
N ARG A 76 3.69 8.07 -1.44
CA ARG A 76 4.00 8.78 -0.18
C ARG A 76 2.90 8.53 0.86
N HIS A 77 3.33 8.34 2.10
CA HIS A 77 2.41 8.29 3.23
C HIS A 77 1.81 9.68 3.48
N PRO A 78 0.50 9.81 3.82
CA PRO A 78 -0.17 11.11 3.91
C PRO A 78 0.45 12.02 4.97
N LEU A 79 1.09 11.44 5.99
CA LEU A 79 1.83 12.17 7.03
C LEU A 79 2.98 13.04 6.48
N TYR A 80 3.51 12.72 5.30
CA TYR A 80 4.68 13.39 4.70
C TYR A 80 4.34 14.22 3.46
N VAL A 81 3.07 14.55 3.23
CA VAL A 81 2.61 15.41 2.14
C VAL A 81 1.72 16.53 2.68
N ALA A 82 1.63 17.64 1.96
CA ALA A 82 0.74 18.73 2.36
C ALA A 82 -0.72 18.32 2.14
N GLN A 83 -1.64 18.85 2.96
CA GLN A 83 -3.07 18.57 2.78
C GLN A 83 -3.62 19.04 1.43
N SER A 84 -3.00 20.06 0.82
CA SER A 84 -3.36 20.59 -0.49
C SER A 84 -2.74 19.83 -1.67
N THR A 85 -1.97 18.76 -1.42
CA THR A 85 -1.34 17.98 -2.49
C THR A 85 -2.40 17.28 -3.34
N PRO A 86 -2.45 17.51 -4.66
CA PRO A 86 -3.40 16.84 -5.53
C PRO A 86 -3.08 15.36 -5.67
N PHE A 87 -4.11 14.55 -5.91
CA PHE A 87 -3.93 13.15 -6.25
C PHE A 87 -3.64 12.98 -7.75
N VAL A 88 -2.69 12.11 -8.06
CA VAL A 88 -2.30 11.74 -9.42
C VAL A 88 -2.46 10.23 -9.61
N PRO A 89 -2.71 9.74 -10.83
CA PRO A 89 -2.72 8.30 -11.12
C PRO A 89 -1.43 7.65 -10.60
N TYR A 90 -1.57 6.47 -9.99
CA TYR A 90 -0.44 5.70 -9.50
C TYR A 90 -0.22 4.46 -10.35
N SER A 91 0.95 4.39 -10.97
CA SER A 91 1.44 3.26 -11.75
C SER A 91 2.92 3.07 -11.44
N VAL A 92 3.40 1.82 -11.36
CA VAL A 92 4.83 1.54 -11.52
C VAL A 92 5.15 1.49 -13.00
N GLU A 93 6.16 2.26 -13.41
CA GLU A 93 6.87 2.07 -14.69
C GLU A 93 7.80 0.86 -14.61
#